data_AF-A0A4Q3YQC4-F1
#
_entry.id   AF-A0A4Q3YQC4-F1
#
_cell.length_a   1.000
_cell.length_b   1.000
_cell.length_c   1.000
_cell.angle_alpha   90.00
_cell.angle_beta   90.00
_cell.angle_gamma   90.00
#
_symmetry.space_group_name_H-M   'P 1'
#
loop_
_entity.id
_entity.type
_entity.pdbx_description
1 polymer ?
#
loop_
_entity_poly.entity_id
_entity_poly.type
_entity_poly.pdbx_seq_one_letter_code
_entity_poly.pdbx_strand_id
1 'polypeptide(L)' 'VMDEAIALAQAITANAPIAVREGIAVAKQAVALNDEDGQKLADEALARLQATADYQEGPKAFIEKRQAVWQGR' A
#
# COMPACT_ATOMS: atom_id res chain seq x y z
N VAL A 1 16.36 20.12 -0.58
CA VAL A 1 16.15 18.72 -0.11
C VAL A 1 15.04 18.57 0.91
N MET A 2 14.84 19.54 1.83
CA MET A 2 13.73 19.45 2.80
C MET A 2 12.37 19.48 2.11
N ASP A 3 12.17 20.39 1.18
CA ASP A 3 10.90 20.53 0.46
C ASP A 3 10.57 19.26 -0.35
N GLU A 4 11.58 18.67 -0.99
CA GLU A 4 11.43 17.42 -1.74
C GLU A 4 11.13 16.23 -0.82
N ALA A 5 11.75 16.19 0.37
CA ALA A 5 11.45 15.15 1.37
C ALA A 5 10.00 15.25 1.88
N ILE A 6 9.52 16.48 2.11
CA ILE A 6 8.13 16.73 2.50
C ILE A 6 7.17 16.34 1.37
N ALA A 7 7.48 16.71 0.12
CA ALA A 7 6.66 16.34 -1.03
C ALA A 7 6.55 14.81 -1.19
N LEU A 8 7.66 14.08 -0.99
CA LEU A 8 7.64 12.62 -0.99
C LEU A 8 6.79 12.06 0.15
N ALA A 9 6.94 12.60 1.37
CA ALA A 9 6.13 12.17 2.51
C ALA A 9 4.63 12.37 2.24
N GLN A 10 4.25 13.52 1.67
CA GLN A 10 2.87 13.81 1.28
C GLN A 10 2.34 12.77 0.28
N ALA A 11 3.11 12.47 -0.76
CA ALA A 11 2.74 11.46 -1.76
C ALA A 11 2.55 10.08 -1.15
N ILE A 12 3.40 9.67 -0.20
CA ILE A 12 3.27 8.40 0.52
C ILE A 12 2.00 8.40 1.39
N THR A 13 1.81 9.45 2.18
CA THR A 13 0.67 9.56 3.12
C THR A 13 -0.69 9.75 2.45
N ALA A 14 -0.73 10.04 1.15
CA ALA A 14 -1.95 10.05 0.36
C ALA A 14 -2.50 8.65 0.05
N ASN A 15 -1.77 7.58 0.35
CA ASN A 15 -2.18 6.19 0.12
C ASN A 15 -2.74 5.52 1.38
N ALA A 16 -3.41 4.38 1.21
CA ALA A 16 -3.92 3.56 2.30
C ALA A 16 -2.79 3.16 3.28
N PRO A 17 -2.87 3.51 4.58
CA PRO A 17 -1.79 3.28 5.53
C PRO A 17 -1.36 1.82 5.66
N ILE A 18 -2.30 0.88 5.64
CA ILE A 18 -2.00 -0.55 5.75
C ILE A 18 -1.29 -1.04 4.48
N ALA A 19 -1.72 -0.59 3.29
CA ALA A 19 -1.09 -0.97 2.03
C ALA A 19 0.37 -0.48 1.93
N VAL A 20 0.65 0.75 2.39
CA VAL A 20 2.04 1.27 2.43
C VAL A 20 2.93 0.42 3.35
N ARG A 21 2.41 0.06 4.53
CA ARG A 21 3.14 -0.77 5.51
C ARG A 21 3.40 -2.19 5.00
N GLU A 22 2.40 -2.83 4.42
CA GLU A 22 2.53 -4.16 3.81
C GLU A 22 3.49 -4.11 2.62
N GLY A 23 3.37 -3.10 1.74
CA GLY A 23 4.25 -2.94 0.58
C GLY A 23 5.73 -2.81 0.96
N ILE A 24 6.06 -1.99 1.96
CA ILE A 24 7.46 -1.88 2.41
C ILE A 24 7.93 -3.14 3.15
N ALA A 25 7.04 -3.86 3.84
CA ALA A 25 7.38 -5.12 4.49
C ALA A 25 7.68 -6.23 3.46
N VAL A 26 6.89 -6.33 2.40
CA VAL A 26 7.12 -7.25 1.28
C VAL A 26 8.43 -6.89 0.58
N ALA A 27 8.62 -5.62 0.20
CA ALA A 27 9.83 -5.18 -0.50
C ALA A 27 11.12 -5.47 0.28
N LYS A 28 11.11 -5.31 1.61
CA LYS A 28 12.26 -5.62 2.47
C LYS A 28 12.57 -7.12 2.53
N GLN A 29 11.54 -7.96 2.62
CA GLN A 29 11.70 -9.41 2.72
C GLN A 29 12.08 -10.05 1.38
N ALA A 30 11.52 -9.55 0.28
CA ALA A 30 11.75 -10.07 -1.06
C ALA A 30 13.22 -10.01 -1.49
N VAL A 31 14.04 -9.11 -0.94
CA VAL A 31 15.49 -9.01 -1.24
C VAL A 31 16.24 -10.33 -0.95
N ALA A 32 15.74 -11.14 -0.01
CA ALA A 32 16.35 -12.41 0.38
C ALA A 32 15.69 -13.63 -0.30
N LEU A 33 14.70 -13.41 -1.17
CA LEU A 33 13.90 -14.47 -1.79
C LEU A 33 14.20 -14.56 -3.29
N ASN A 34 13.92 -15.72 -3.87
CA ASN A 34 13.77 -15.84 -5.31
C ASN A 34 12.41 -15.25 -5.75
N ASP A 35 12.23 -15.05 -7.05
CA ASP A 35 11.00 -14.43 -7.59
C ASP A 35 9.72 -15.20 -7.22
N GLU A 36 9.76 -16.54 -7.20
CA GLU A 36 8.58 -17.37 -6.89
C GLU A 36 8.14 -17.18 -5.43
N ASP A 37 9.09 -17.22 -4.50
CA ASP A 37 8.80 -17.04 -3.08
C ASP A 37 8.46 -15.58 -2.75
N GLY A 38 9.08 -14.63 -3.46
CA GLY A 38 8.71 -13.20 -3.40
C GLY A 38 7.28 -12.96 -3.88
N GLN A 39 6.86 -13.64 -4.96
CA GLN A 39 5.49 -13.55 -5.46
C GLN A 39 4.49 -14.13 -4.46
N LYS A 40 4.77 -15.30 -3.87
CA LYS A 40 3.91 -15.89 -2.82
C LYS A 40 3.74 -14.95 -1.64
N LEU A 41 4.83 -14.32 -1.18
CA LEU A 41 4.79 -13.34 -0.09
C LEU A 41 3.90 -12.12 -0.46
N ALA A 42 4.00 -11.64 -1.70
CA ALA A 42 3.17 -10.53 -2.18
C ALA A 42 1.68 -10.91 -2.26
N ASP A 43 1.36 -12.13 -2.71
CA ASP A 43 -0.01 -12.64 -2.79
C ASP A 43 -0.65 -12.76 -1.40
N GLU A 44 0.10 -13.24 -0.41
CA GLU A 44 -0.36 -13.30 0.98
C GLU A 44 -0.62 -11.91 1.57
N ALA A 45 0.26 -10.94 1.28
CA ALA A 45 0.06 -9.55 1.69
C ALA A 45 -1.19 -8.95 1.04
N LEU A 46 -1.40 -9.22 -0.26
CA LEU A 46 -2.60 -8.79 -0.97
C LEU A 46 -3.87 -9.39 -0.36
N ALA A 47 -3.85 -10.68 -0.02
CA ALA A 47 -4.98 -11.35 0.63
C ALA A 47 -5.34 -10.69 1.99
N ARG A 48 -4.34 -10.26 2.78
CA ARG A 48 -4.60 -9.48 4.01
C ARG A 48 -5.23 -8.12 3.71
N LEU A 49 -4.73 -7.42 2.69
CA LEU A 49 -5.26 -6.11 2.30
C LEU A 49 -6.71 -6.20 1.83
N GLN A 50 -7.08 -7.24 1.09
CA GLN A 50 -8.44 -7.46 0.58
C GLN A 50 -9.52 -7.50 1.68
N ALA A 51 -9.14 -7.86 2.92
CA ALA A 51 -10.04 -7.89 4.07
C ALA A 51 -10.23 -6.51 4.73
N THR A 52 -9.48 -5.47 4.33
CA THR A 52 -9.54 -4.13 4.94
C THR A 52 -10.62 -3.25 4.32
N ALA A 53 -11.08 -2.26 5.10
CA ALA A 53 -12.02 -1.25 4.57
C ALA A 53 -11.37 -0.39 3.47
N ASP A 54 -10.08 -0.09 3.62
CA ASP A 54 -9.33 0.76 2.69
C ASP A 54 -9.18 0.11 1.31
N TYR A 55 -9.09 -1.22 1.23
CA TYR A 55 -9.06 -1.92 -0.05
C TYR A 55 -10.35 -1.73 -0.85
N GLN A 56 -11.50 -1.64 -0.19
CA GLN A 56 -12.79 -1.38 -0.87
C GLN A 56 -12.94 0.11 -1.24
N GLU A 57 -12.44 1.00 -0.39
CA GLU A 57 -12.53 2.45 -0.59
C GLU A 57 -11.70 2.92 -1.80
N GLY A 58 -10.53 2.35 -2.06
CA GLY A 58 -9.66 2.77 -3.17
C GLY A 58 -10.36 2.69 -4.54
N PRO A 59 -10.83 1.51 -4.97
CA PRO A 59 -11.59 1.35 -6.21
C PRO A 59 -12.86 2.22 -6.25
N LYS A 60 -13.57 2.34 -5.13
CA LYS A 60 -14.76 3.18 -5.03
C LYS A 60 -14.45 4.66 -5.30
N ALA A 61 -13.46 5.21 -4.61
CA ALA A 61 -13.02 6.59 -4.77
C ALA A 61 -12.52 6.86 -6.20
N PHE A 62 -11.84 5.90 -6.83
CA PHE A 62 -11.42 5.96 -8.23
C PHE A 62 -12.61 6.07 -9.18
N ILE A 63 -13.61 5.19 -9.04
CA ILE A 63 -14.84 5.20 -9.86
C ILE A 63 -15.61 6.51 -9.66
N GLU A 64 -15.70 6.98 -8.42
CA GLU A 64 -16.38 8.23 -8.03
C GLU A 64 -15.57 9.50 -8.35
N LYS A 65 -14.33 9.36 -8.86
CA LYS A 65 -13.40 10.47 -9.20
C LYS A 65 -13.17 11.45 -8.04
N ARG A 66 -13.02 10.92 -6.83
CA ARG A 66 -12.71 11.70 -5.63
C ARG A 66 -11.47 11.17 -4.92
N GLN A 67 -10.95 11.95 -3.99
CA GLN A 67 -9.93 11.47 -3.06
C GLN A 67 -10.51 10.37 -2.17
N ALA A 68 -9.72 9.32 -1.93
CA ALA A 68 -10.07 8.24 -1.03
C ALA A 68 -9.97 8.70 0.43
N VAL A 69 -10.85 8.16 1.28
CA VAL A 69 -10.84 8.43 2.72
C VAL A 69 -10.39 7.17 3.47
N TRP A 70 -9.10 7.10 3.76
CA TRP A 70 -8.50 5.97 4.43
C TRP A 70 -8.82 5.94 5.94
N GLN A 71 -9.19 4.78 6.45
CA GLN A 71 -9.47 4.55 7.86
C GLN A 71 -8.28 3.91 8.59
N GLY A 72 -7.36 3.26 7.87
CA GLY A 72 -6.16 2.65 8.44
C GLY A 72 -6.46 1.45 9.36
N ARG A 73 -7.58 0.76 9.14
CA ARG A 73 -8.03 -0.43 9.89
C ARG A 73 -8.59 -1.51 8.98
#